data_AF-A0A3C1UH46-F1
#
_entry.id   AF-A0A3C1UH46-F1
#
_cell.length_a   1.000
_cell.length_b   1.000
_cell.length_c   1.000
_cell.angle_alpha   90.00
_cell.angle_beta   90.00
_cell.angle_gamma   90.00
#
_symmetry.space_group_name_H-M   'P 1'
#
loop_
_entity.id
_entity.type
_entity.pdbx_description
1 polymer ?
#
loop_
_entity_poly.entity_id
_entity_poly.type
_entity_poly.pdbx_seq_one_letter_code
_entity_poly.pdbx_strand_id
1 'polypeptide(L)'
;GIIFAIEFSIIKLPMAIVFGLSIGVMNMVPYLQLVSIPFAAFLCVVQSVATGAPLWPLFGWTFAAYCICQAIQDLVLIPLIMRSQIGLRPAIVFLALALWGYVLGFIGLIIALPLTSLLISYYNEFILHVPKIPSSKRKSKIDETKMDAVIEEKVKQHLEEHMDEFLEEHLDDIKQSKNK
;
A
#
# COMPACT_ATOMS: atom_id res chain seq x y z
N GLY A 1 8.87 10.92 -5.34
CA GLY A 1 10.07 11.49 -5.98
C GLY A 1 9.92 11.53 -7.47
N ILE A 2 10.15 10.39 -8.14
CA ILE A 2 10.08 10.30 -9.62
C ILE A 2 8.71 10.76 -10.17
N ILE A 3 7.62 10.37 -9.51
CA ILE A 3 6.25 10.79 -9.89
C ILE A 3 6.12 12.32 -9.88
N PHE A 4 6.44 12.97 -8.75
CA PHE A 4 6.45 14.44 -8.64
C PHE A 4 7.38 15.12 -9.66
N ALA A 5 8.55 14.54 -9.95
CA ALA A 5 9.45 15.08 -10.96
C ALA A 5 8.83 15.03 -12.37
N ILE A 6 8.09 13.97 -12.70
CA ILE A 6 7.36 13.85 -13.97
C ILE A 6 6.22 14.86 -14.02
N GLU A 7 5.42 14.97 -12.96
CA GLU A 7 4.30 15.92 -12.88
C GLU A 7 4.76 17.37 -13.08
N PHE A 8 5.79 17.81 -12.33
CA PHE A 8 6.31 19.17 -12.48
C PHE A 8 7.01 19.40 -13.81
N SER A 9 7.57 18.36 -14.43
CA SER A 9 8.15 18.43 -15.77
C SER A 9 7.06 18.65 -16.82
N ILE A 10 5.90 17.99 -16.70
CA ILE A 10 4.73 18.21 -17.57
C ILE A 10 4.22 19.64 -17.43
N ILE A 11 4.19 20.17 -16.21
CA ILE A 11 3.78 21.55 -15.90
C ILE A 11 4.83 22.60 -16.36
N LYS A 12 6.03 22.15 -16.75
CA LYS A 12 7.19 22.99 -17.11
C LYS A 12 7.60 23.97 -16.01
N LEU A 13 7.62 23.50 -14.76
CA LEU A 13 8.14 24.31 -13.65
C LEU A 13 9.67 24.45 -13.73
N PRO A 14 10.22 25.61 -13.33
CA PRO A 14 11.65 25.81 -13.27
C PRO A 14 12.20 24.88 -12.19
N MET A 15 13.33 24.21 -12.48
CA MET A 15 13.93 23.22 -11.58
C MET A 15 13.00 22.04 -11.21
N ALA A 16 12.02 21.71 -12.06
CA ALA A 16 11.03 20.65 -11.82
C ALA A 16 11.63 19.32 -11.34
N ILE A 17 12.71 18.86 -11.96
CA ILE A 17 13.36 17.59 -11.63
C ILE A 17 13.97 17.64 -10.23
N VAL A 18 14.75 18.69 -9.93
CA VAL A 18 15.42 18.87 -8.62
C VAL A 18 14.38 19.01 -7.52
N PHE A 19 13.34 19.81 -7.75
CA PHE A 19 12.27 20.03 -6.78
C PHE A 19 11.44 18.75 -6.54
N GLY A 20 11.05 18.03 -7.59
CA GLY A 20 10.31 16.76 -7.47
C GLY A 20 11.10 15.63 -6.80
N LEU A 21 12.41 15.56 -7.04
CA LEU A 21 13.31 14.66 -6.29
C LEU A 21 13.41 15.06 -4.82
N SER A 22 13.53 16.36 -4.53
CA SER A 22 13.58 16.89 -3.16
C SER A 22 12.32 16.52 -2.37
N ILE A 23 11.14 16.68 -2.97
CA ILE A 23 9.86 16.24 -2.40
C ILE A 23 9.83 14.72 -2.23
N GLY A 24 10.44 13.98 -3.15
CA GLY A 24 10.65 12.55 -3.02
C GLY A 24 11.41 12.14 -1.76
N VAL A 25 12.49 12.85 -1.45
CA VAL A 25 13.26 12.64 -0.21
C VAL A 25 12.41 13.02 1.00
N MET A 26 11.66 14.13 0.94
CA MET A 26 10.74 14.52 2.01
C MET A 26 9.63 13.50 2.25
N ASN A 27 9.15 12.81 1.20
CA ASN A 27 8.13 11.78 1.30
C ASN A 27 8.61 10.50 2.01
N MET A 28 9.89 10.40 2.37
CA MET A 28 10.35 9.39 3.33
C MET A 28 9.70 9.60 4.71
N VAL A 29 9.36 10.85 5.05
CA VAL A 29 8.63 11.19 6.27
C VAL A 29 7.21 11.59 5.90
N PRO A 30 6.18 10.87 6.38
CA PRO A 30 4.79 11.25 6.17
C PRO A 30 4.55 12.69 6.63
N TYR A 31 3.75 13.45 5.90
CA TYR A 31 3.41 14.86 6.16
C TYR A 31 4.51 15.90 5.90
N LEU A 32 5.78 15.52 5.86
CA LEU A 32 6.88 16.47 5.63
C LEU A 32 6.79 17.08 4.22
N GLN A 33 6.28 16.31 3.25
CA GLN A 33 6.02 16.83 1.91
C GLN A 33 5.01 18.00 1.87
N LEU A 34 4.12 18.19 2.87
CA LEU A 34 3.17 19.32 2.83
C LEU A 34 3.87 20.68 2.87
N VAL A 35 5.07 20.73 3.46
CA VAL A 35 5.90 21.95 3.45
C VAL A 35 6.28 22.36 2.03
N SER A 36 6.29 21.43 1.08
CA SER A 36 6.62 21.74 -0.32
C SER A 36 5.51 22.48 -1.07
N ILE A 37 4.26 22.48 -0.60
CA ILE A 37 3.13 23.17 -1.25
C ILE A 37 3.37 24.68 -1.38
N PRO A 38 3.71 25.44 -0.31
CA PRO A 38 4.02 26.86 -0.44
C PRO A 38 5.25 27.13 -1.32
N PHE A 39 6.26 26.25 -1.28
CA PHE A 39 7.41 26.36 -2.18
C PHE A 39 7.02 26.13 -3.66
N ALA A 40 6.14 25.17 -3.93
CA ALA A 40 5.63 24.90 -5.28
C ALA A 40 4.79 26.08 -5.79
N ALA A 41 3.96 26.67 -4.93
CA ALA A 41 3.20 27.87 -5.25
C ALA A 41 4.12 29.05 -5.59
N PHE A 42 5.20 29.24 -4.81
CA PHE A 42 6.22 30.25 -5.11
C PHE A 42 6.88 30.01 -6.47
N LEU A 43 7.26 28.77 -6.79
CA LEU A 43 7.83 28.41 -8.10
C LEU A 43 6.85 28.66 -9.26
N CYS A 44 5.54 28.45 -9.05
CA CYS A 44 4.52 28.79 -10.04
C CYS A 44 4.47 30.30 -10.32
N VAL A 45 4.55 31.13 -9.29
CA VAL A 45 4.60 32.60 -9.43
C VAL A 45 5.84 33.00 -10.22
N VAL A 46 7.01 32.48 -9.85
CA VAL A 46 8.28 32.73 -10.56
C VAL A 46 8.17 32.33 -12.03
N GLN A 47 7.57 31.19 -12.33
CA GLN A 47 7.40 30.71 -13.70
C GLN A 47 6.42 31.55 -14.52
N SER A 48 5.32 31.97 -13.90
CA SER A 48 4.32 32.86 -14.51
C SER A 48 4.94 34.21 -14.87
N VAL A 49 5.75 34.78 -13.98
CA VAL A 49 6.48 36.05 -14.23
C VAL A 49 7.55 35.87 -15.30
N ALA A 50 8.30 34.76 -15.29
CA ALA A 50 9.37 34.51 -16.26
C ALA A 50 8.86 34.24 -17.68
N THR A 51 7.71 33.57 -17.82
CA THR A 51 7.19 33.13 -19.12
C THR A 51 6.03 34.01 -19.61
N GLY A 52 5.49 34.89 -18.77
CA GLY A 52 4.27 35.65 -19.04
C GLY A 52 2.99 34.79 -19.08
N ALA A 53 3.07 33.53 -18.63
CA ALA A 53 1.95 32.61 -18.64
C ALA A 53 0.94 32.94 -17.53
N PRO A 54 -0.38 32.70 -17.74
CA PRO A 54 -1.37 32.97 -16.72
C PRO A 54 -1.17 32.07 -15.49
N LEU A 55 -1.09 32.70 -14.30
CA LEU A 55 -0.84 32.01 -13.03
C LEU A 55 -1.94 31.01 -12.68
N TRP A 56 -3.20 31.39 -12.88
CA TRP A 56 -4.37 30.59 -12.49
C TRP A 56 -4.37 29.17 -13.09
N PRO A 57 -4.19 28.98 -14.41
CA PRO A 57 -4.04 27.64 -14.99
C PRO A 57 -2.82 26.87 -14.48
N LEU A 58 -1.67 27.53 -14.34
CA LEU A 58 -0.43 26.88 -13.89
C LEU A 58 -0.56 26.36 -12.45
N PHE A 59 -1.15 27.17 -11.58
CA PHE A 59 -1.47 26.80 -10.21
C PHE A 59 -2.50 25.67 -10.17
N GLY A 60 -3.54 25.71 -11.02
CA GLY A 60 -4.54 24.63 -11.12
C GLY A 60 -3.93 23.28 -11.49
N TRP A 61 -3.04 23.24 -12.50
CA TRP A 61 -2.35 22.00 -12.88
C TRP A 61 -1.43 21.48 -11.78
N THR A 62 -0.70 22.38 -11.12
CA THR A 62 0.17 22.02 -9.99
C THR A 62 -0.64 21.47 -8.82
N PHE A 63 -1.76 22.10 -8.48
CA PHE A 63 -2.65 21.64 -7.43
C PHE A 63 -3.27 20.27 -7.76
N ALA A 64 -3.72 20.06 -9.00
CA ALA A 64 -4.26 18.79 -9.46
C ALA A 64 -3.23 17.64 -9.34
N ALA A 65 -1.97 17.90 -9.71
CA ALA A 65 -0.87 16.94 -9.54
C ALA A 65 -0.69 16.56 -8.06
N TYR A 66 -0.66 17.54 -7.15
CA TYR A 66 -0.61 17.27 -5.72
C TYR A 66 -1.81 16.46 -5.22
N CYS A 67 -3.03 16.76 -5.68
CA CYS A 67 -4.21 15.99 -5.30
C CYS A 67 -4.14 14.53 -5.73
N ILE A 68 -3.68 14.24 -6.95
CA ILE A 68 -3.51 12.87 -7.46
C ILE A 68 -2.47 12.13 -6.63
N CYS A 69 -1.30 12.75 -6.40
CA CYS A 69 -0.26 12.18 -5.57
C CYS A 69 -0.72 11.95 -4.12
N GLN A 70 -1.44 12.90 -3.53
CA GLN A 70 -1.96 12.81 -2.17
C GLN A 70 -2.98 11.68 -2.05
N ALA A 71 -3.90 11.56 -3.01
CA ALA A 71 -4.87 10.48 -3.04
C ALA A 71 -4.21 9.09 -3.10
N ILE A 72 -3.18 8.93 -3.94
CA ILE A 72 -2.42 7.67 -4.02
C ILE A 72 -1.75 7.36 -2.68
N GLN A 73 -1.17 8.36 -2.04
CA GLN A 73 -0.52 8.17 -0.75
C GLN A 73 -1.53 7.82 0.35
N ASP A 74 -2.67 8.48 0.39
CA ASP A 74 -3.68 8.25 1.41
C ASP A 74 -4.38 6.90 1.23
N LEU A 75 -4.64 6.50 -0.01
CA LEU A 75 -5.32 5.23 -0.35
C LEU A 75 -4.41 4.01 -0.34
N VAL A 76 -3.11 4.17 -0.58
CA VAL A 76 -2.17 3.03 -0.72
C VAL A 76 -1.14 3.04 0.37
N LEU A 77 -0.49 4.18 0.63
CA LEU A 77 0.64 4.27 1.56
C LEU A 77 0.17 4.09 3.00
N ILE A 78 -0.89 4.80 3.42
CA ILE A 78 -1.45 4.69 4.77
C ILE A 78 -1.89 3.25 5.10
N PRO A 79 -2.73 2.57 4.30
CA PRO A 79 -3.12 1.20 4.63
C PRO A 79 -1.97 0.21 4.50
N LEU A 80 -0.99 0.42 3.62
CA LEU A 80 0.17 -0.46 3.53
C LEU A 80 1.05 -0.39 4.78
N ILE A 81 1.26 0.82 5.31
CA ILE A 81 1.96 1.05 6.57
C ILE A 81 1.16 0.42 7.73
N MET A 82 -0.15 0.62 7.74
CA MET A 82 -1.05 0.08 8.77
C MET A 82 -1.18 -1.45 8.72
N ARG A 83 -1.09 -2.06 7.53
CA ARG A 83 -1.28 -3.50 7.28
C ARG A 83 -0.16 -4.36 7.84
N SER A 84 1.06 -3.82 7.97
CA SER A 84 2.23 -4.66 8.20
C SER A 84 2.56 -4.92 9.67
N GLN A 85 2.05 -4.15 10.65
CA GLN A 85 2.59 -4.23 12.02
C GLN A 85 1.58 -4.14 13.17
N ILE A 86 0.30 -3.85 12.94
CA ILE A 86 -0.58 -3.48 14.06
C ILE A 86 -1.79 -4.41 14.12
N GLY A 87 -1.61 -5.54 14.82
CA GLY A 87 -2.72 -6.29 15.42
C GLY A 87 -3.40 -5.53 16.58
N LEU A 88 -2.92 -4.32 16.88
CA LEU A 88 -3.52 -3.38 17.82
C LEU A 88 -4.36 -2.33 17.08
N ARG A 89 -5.47 -1.97 17.70
CA ARG A 89 -6.56 -1.19 17.13
C ARG A 89 -6.05 0.17 16.60
N PRO A 90 -6.56 0.67 15.45
CA PRO A 90 -6.36 2.05 14.97
C PRO A 90 -6.52 3.13 16.03
N ALA A 91 -7.22 2.81 17.13
CA ALA A 91 -7.25 3.55 18.38
C ALA A 91 -5.89 4.06 18.89
N ILE A 92 -4.76 3.38 18.67
CA ILE A 92 -3.43 3.90 19.11
C ILE A 92 -3.04 5.16 18.33
N VAL A 93 -3.36 5.22 17.04
CA VAL A 93 -3.09 6.42 16.21
C VAL A 93 -3.97 7.57 16.68
N PHE A 94 -5.26 7.31 16.94
CA PHE A 94 -6.17 8.32 17.51
C PHE A 94 -5.76 8.77 18.92
N LEU A 95 -5.27 7.85 19.75
CA LEU A 95 -4.76 8.16 21.09
C LEU A 95 -3.50 9.03 21.03
N ALA A 96 -2.57 8.72 20.13
CA ALA A 96 -1.38 9.53 19.90
C ALA A 96 -1.72 10.91 19.34
N LEU A 97 -2.67 11.01 18.40
CA LEU A 97 -3.18 12.28 17.89
C LEU A 97 -3.81 13.14 18.99
N ALA A 98 -4.59 12.54 19.88
CA ALA A 98 -5.16 13.24 21.03
C ALA A 98 -4.09 13.71 22.01
N LEU A 99 -3.08 12.86 22.29
CA LEU A 99 -1.99 13.18 23.21
C LEU A 99 -1.10 14.31 22.66
N TRP A 100 -0.65 14.19 21.41
CA TRP A 100 0.19 15.19 20.75
C TRP A 100 -0.57 16.47 20.45
N GLY A 101 -1.85 16.36 20.06
CA GLY A 101 -2.75 17.50 19.90
C GLY A 101 -2.98 18.25 21.22
N TYR A 102 -3.01 17.56 22.35
CA TYR A 102 -3.09 18.19 23.68
C TYR A 102 -1.77 18.88 24.09
N VAL A 103 -0.62 18.25 23.83
CA VAL A 103 0.69 18.77 24.25
C VAL A 103 1.18 19.96 23.42
N LEU A 104 0.99 19.93 22.09
CA LEU A 104 1.53 20.93 21.15
C LEU A 104 0.44 21.66 20.34
N GLY A 105 -0.84 21.39 20.58
CA GLY A 105 -1.93 21.97 19.78
C GLY A 105 -1.92 21.50 18.33
N PHE A 106 -2.16 22.41 17.39
CA PHE A 106 -2.23 22.10 15.95
C PHE A 106 -0.91 21.56 15.38
N ILE A 107 0.24 22.04 15.89
CA ILE A 107 1.56 21.56 15.47
C ILE A 107 1.75 20.09 15.86
N GLY A 108 1.20 19.69 17.02
CA GLY A 108 1.23 18.32 17.49
C GLY A 108 0.51 17.35 16.57
N LEU A 109 -0.57 17.79 15.91
CA LEU A 109 -1.32 16.96 14.95
C LEU A 109 -0.50 16.63 13.70
N ILE A 110 0.29 17.58 13.18
CA ILE A 110 1.13 17.38 11.99
C ILE A 110 2.26 16.39 12.30
N ILE A 111 2.83 16.48 13.49
CA ILE A 111 3.99 15.69 13.90
C ILE A 111 3.58 14.33 14.50
N ALA A 112 2.32 14.16 14.93
CA ALA A 112 1.84 12.96 15.60
C ALA A 112 2.14 11.68 14.82
N LEU A 113 1.97 11.67 13.50
CA LEU A 113 2.15 10.48 12.68
C LEU A 113 3.61 10.05 12.49
N PRO A 114 4.55 10.92 12.10
CA PRO A 114 5.97 10.54 12.09
C PRO A 114 6.47 10.17 13.49
N LEU A 115 5.99 10.82 14.54
CA LEU A 115 6.42 10.55 15.92
C LEU A 115 5.83 9.23 16.45
N THR A 116 4.59 8.90 16.07
CA THR A 116 3.99 7.56 16.32
C THR A 116 4.75 6.47 15.57
N SER A 117 5.14 6.72 14.32
CA SER A 117 5.98 5.79 13.54
C SER A 117 7.35 5.59 14.19
N LEU A 118 7.96 6.66 14.72
CA LEU A 118 9.23 6.60 15.43
C LEU A 118 9.10 5.78 16.72
N LEU A 119 8.03 5.99 17.49
CA LEU A 119 7.76 5.31 18.75
C LEU A 119 7.54 3.81 18.55
N ILE A 120 6.78 3.42 17.53
CA ILE A 120 6.56 2.00 17.18
C ILE A 120 7.87 1.34 16.73
N SER A 121 8.68 2.04 15.92
CA SER A 121 10.01 1.54 15.52
C SER A 121 10.92 1.36 16.73
N TYR A 122 10.94 2.32 17.65
CA TYR A 122 11.76 2.27 18.86
C TYR A 122 11.33 1.15 19.81
N TYR A 123 10.02 0.99 20.03
CA TYR A 123 9.48 -0.04 20.93
C TYR A 123 9.73 -1.47 20.39
N ASN A 124 9.62 -1.66 19.07
CA ASN A 124 9.92 -2.93 18.42
C ASN A 124 11.40 -3.30 18.46
N GLU A 125 12.32 -2.33 18.42
CA GLU A 125 13.76 -2.59 18.43
C GLU A 125 14.28 -2.87 19.85
N PHE A 126 13.72 -2.21 20.88
CA PHE A 126 14.32 -2.18 22.21
C PHE A 126 13.68 -3.14 23.23
N ILE A 127 12.38 -3.42 23.15
CA ILE A 127 11.66 -4.24 24.16
C ILE A 127 11.53 -5.70 23.71
N LEU A 128 11.45 -5.96 22.41
CA LEU A 128 11.32 -7.30 21.88
C LEU A 128 12.43 -7.52 20.86
N HIS A 129 13.40 -8.37 21.19
CA HIS A 129 14.12 -9.11 20.16
C HIS A 129 13.12 -10.05 19.46
N VAL A 130 12.10 -9.53 18.77
CA VAL A 130 11.29 -10.35 17.88
C VAL A 130 12.21 -10.66 16.70
N PRO A 131 12.69 -11.91 16.53
CA PRO A 131 13.30 -12.26 15.26
C PRO A 131 12.27 -11.91 14.19
N LYS A 132 12.65 -11.05 13.23
CA LYS A 132 11.81 -10.71 12.07
C LYS A 132 11.30 -12.03 11.49
N ILE A 133 10.07 -12.42 11.78
CA ILE A 133 9.47 -13.59 11.14
C ILE A 133 9.22 -13.12 9.71
N PRO A 134 9.96 -13.63 8.70
CA PRO A 134 9.78 -13.18 7.34
C PRO A 134 8.34 -13.50 6.93
N SER A 135 7.59 -12.45 6.63
CA SER A 135 6.20 -12.50 6.17
C SER A 135 6.04 -13.26 4.84
N SER A 136 7.12 -13.77 4.24
CA SER A 136 7.07 -14.64 3.05
C SER A 136 6.64 -16.09 3.33
N LYS A 137 6.84 -16.64 4.55
CA LYS A 137 6.48 -18.04 4.85
C LYS A 137 5.00 -18.28 5.16
N ARG A 138 4.21 -17.22 5.40
CA ARG A 138 2.78 -17.37 5.78
C ARG A 138 1.87 -17.56 4.56
N LYS A 139 2.20 -16.97 3.40
CA LYS A 139 1.44 -17.18 2.16
C LYS A 139 1.71 -18.55 1.54
N SER A 140 2.96 -19.00 1.47
CA SER A 140 3.29 -20.28 0.85
C SER A 140 2.62 -21.46 1.55
N LYS A 141 2.62 -21.48 2.89
CA LYS A 141 2.06 -22.61 3.65
C LYS A 141 0.52 -22.64 3.67
N ILE A 142 -0.14 -21.48 3.59
CA ILE A 142 -1.62 -21.42 3.56
C ILE A 142 -2.15 -21.71 2.15
N ASP A 143 -1.43 -21.31 1.09
CA ASP A 143 -1.78 -21.68 -0.28
C ASP A 143 -1.42 -23.15 -0.58
N GLU A 144 -0.25 -23.67 -0.15
CA GLU A 144 0.08 -25.11 -0.31
C GLU A 144 -0.90 -26.00 0.44
N THR A 145 -1.16 -25.77 1.74
CA THR A 145 -2.08 -26.62 2.50
C THR A 145 -3.51 -26.59 1.97
N LYS A 146 -3.96 -25.46 1.39
CA LYS A 146 -5.26 -25.41 0.70
C LYS A 146 -5.22 -26.07 -0.67
N MET A 147 -4.14 -25.91 -1.43
CA MET A 147 -3.98 -26.56 -2.74
C MET A 147 -3.88 -28.08 -2.59
N ASP A 148 -3.16 -28.57 -1.59
CA ASP A 148 -3.03 -29.99 -1.27
C ASP A 148 -4.39 -30.59 -0.88
N ALA A 149 -5.16 -29.89 -0.04
CA ALA A 149 -6.51 -30.32 0.33
C ALA A 149 -7.47 -30.31 -0.87
N VAL A 150 -7.39 -29.28 -1.73
CA VAL A 150 -8.21 -29.19 -2.96
C VAL A 150 -7.79 -30.25 -3.98
N ILE A 151 -6.49 -30.55 -4.11
CA ILE A 151 -5.98 -31.61 -4.98
C ILE A 151 -6.42 -32.97 -4.45
N GLU A 152 -6.33 -33.23 -3.14
CA GLU A 152 -6.76 -34.49 -2.54
C GLU A 152 -8.27 -34.69 -2.70
N GLU A 153 -9.08 -33.64 -2.54
CA GLU A 153 -10.53 -33.66 -2.78
C GLU A 153 -10.86 -33.90 -4.26
N LYS A 154 -10.19 -33.22 -5.19
CA LYS A 154 -10.35 -33.45 -6.63
C LYS A 154 -9.90 -34.82 -7.08
N VAL A 155 -8.78 -35.33 -6.53
CA VAL A 155 -8.25 -36.65 -6.86
C VAL A 155 -9.17 -37.74 -6.31
N LYS A 156 -9.73 -37.57 -5.11
CA LYS A 156 -10.75 -38.48 -4.59
C LYS A 156 -12.01 -38.48 -5.44
N GLN A 157 -12.55 -37.30 -5.79
CA GLN A 157 -13.70 -37.21 -6.69
C GLN A 157 -13.45 -37.90 -8.03
N HIS A 158 -12.29 -37.64 -8.64
CA HIS A 158 -11.96 -38.21 -9.95
C HIS A 158 -11.73 -39.73 -9.88
N LEU A 159 -11.17 -40.24 -8.78
CA LEU A 159 -10.94 -41.67 -8.59
C LEU A 159 -12.24 -42.42 -8.27
N GLU A 160 -13.18 -41.77 -7.57
CA GLU A 160 -14.51 -42.33 -7.28
C GLU A 160 -15.37 -42.37 -8.54
N GLU A 161 -15.36 -41.31 -9.37
CA GLU A 161 -16.02 -41.32 -10.70
C GLU A 161 -15.44 -42.39 -11.63
N HIS A 162 -14.12 -42.54 -11.71
CA HIS A 162 -13.51 -43.56 -12.59
C HIS A 162 -13.69 -44.98 -12.06
N MET A 163 -13.78 -45.18 -10.74
CA MET A 163 -14.03 -46.50 -10.16
C MET A 163 -15.49 -46.92 -10.35
N ASP A 164 -16.44 -45.98 -10.30
CA ASP A 164 -17.85 -46.24 -10.61
C ASP A 164 -18.07 -46.52 -12.10
N GLU A 165 -17.40 -45.77 -13.00
CA GLU A 165 -17.42 -46.03 -14.45
C GLU A 165 -16.82 -47.41 -14.80
N PHE A 166 -15.69 -47.77 -14.16
CA PHE A 166 -15.06 -49.09 -14.31
C PHE A 166 -15.89 -50.23 -13.71
N LEU A 167 -16.59 -49.99 -12.59
CA LEU A 167 -17.49 -50.98 -11.99
C LEU A 167 -18.76 -51.18 -12.83
N GLU A 168 -19.34 -50.13 -13.42
CA GLU A 168 -20.47 -50.27 -14.36
C GLU A 168 -20.06 -51.03 -15.63
N GLU A 169 -18.91 -50.71 -16.22
CA GLU A 169 -18.41 -51.39 -17.43
C GLU A 169 -18.22 -52.90 -17.20
N HIS A 170 -17.60 -53.29 -16.08
CA HIS A 170 -17.40 -54.70 -15.76
C HIS A 170 -18.63 -55.42 -15.18
N LEU A 171 -19.58 -54.70 -14.57
CA LEU A 171 -20.85 -55.29 -14.14
C LEU A 171 -21.76 -55.60 -15.34
N ASP A 172 -21.71 -54.79 -16.40
CA ASP A 172 -22.45 -55.05 -17.64
C ASP A 172 -21.88 -56.25 -18.42
N ASP A 173 -20.57 -56.44 -18.43
CA ASP A 173 -19.92 -57.65 -18.97
C ASP A 173 -20.38 -58.93 -18.25
N ILE A 174 -20.49 -58.88 -16.92
CA ILE A 174 -20.95 -60.01 -16.10
C ILE A 174 -22.45 -60.27 -16.32
N LYS A 175 -23.28 -59.23 -16.49
CA LYS A 175 -24.71 -59.40 -16.78
C LYS A 175 -24.97 -59.93 -18.19
N GLN A 176 -24.19 -59.52 -19.20
CA GLN A 176 -24.30 -60.08 -20.55
C GLN A 176 -23.85 -61.54 -20.63
N SER A 177 -22.83 -61.93 -19.85
CA SER A 177 -22.40 -63.34 -19.76
C SER A 177 -23.45 -64.27 -19.13
N LYS A 178 -24.30 -63.75 -18.24
CA LYS A 178 -25.28 -64.56 -17.49
C LYS A 178 -26.63 -64.73 -18.20
N ASN A 179 -26.87 -64.04 -19.31
CA ASN A 179 -28.14 -64.06 -20.05
C ASN A 179 -28.03 -64.66 -21.46
N LYS A 180 -26.98 -65.46 -21.71
CA LYS A 180 -26.78 -66.27 -22.91
C LYS A 180 -26.55 -67.72 -22.51
#